data_AF-A0AAW0XQT9-F1
#
_entry.id   AF-A0AAW0XQT9-F1
#
_cell.length_a   1.000
_cell.length_b   1.000
_cell.length_c   1.000
_cell.angle_alpha   90.00
_cell.angle_beta   90.00
_cell.angle_gamma   90.00
#
_symmetry.space_group_name_H-M   'P 1'
#
loop_
_entity.id
_entity.type
_entity.pdbx_description
1 polymer ?
#
loop_
_entity_poly.entity_id
_entity_poly.type
_entity_poly.pdbx_seq_one_letter_code
_entity_poly.pdbx_strand_id
1 'polypeptide(L)'
;SFSGMNDLQALSPPQSMDGASSPHSLNKSLQSSGGEDSPLEDKINRKTLFYLISTLNAAFYPDYDFSNASSQEFSREPSLEWVMHAVERQMMAVARSEFISVESALWAALDTAICLRECEIYSYNPDQTSDPYSEDGCLWSFNYFFYNPRLKRIVFFTCRSVSQYCGSPHDSALIGNSCMDFEEDY
;
A
#
# COMPACT_ATOMS: atom_id res chain seq x y z
N SER A 1 -49.51 5.63 -12.10
CA SER A 1 -48.26 6.20 -11.58
C SER A 1 -48.62 7.03 -10.37
N PHE A 2 -48.13 6.86 -9.15
CA PHE A 2 -47.31 5.85 -8.45
C PHE A 2 -47.57 6.16 -6.96
N SER A 3 -47.84 5.18 -6.12
CA SER A 3 -47.85 5.40 -4.66
C SER A 3 -47.70 4.07 -3.92
N GLY A 4 -46.66 3.97 -3.08
CA GLY A 4 -46.56 2.98 -2.01
C GLY A 4 -45.28 2.14 -2.02
N MET A 5 -44.24 2.60 -1.33
CA MET A 5 -43.13 1.76 -0.83
C MET A 5 -43.58 1.04 0.45
N ASN A 6 -43.27 -0.25 0.57
CA ASN A 6 -42.64 -0.89 1.74
C ASN A 6 -42.73 -2.41 1.64
N ASP A 7 -41.60 -3.08 1.36
CA ASP A 7 -41.41 -4.50 1.68
C ASP A 7 -39.93 -4.73 2.03
N LEU A 8 -39.64 -4.83 3.32
CA LEU A 8 -38.40 -5.42 3.83
C LEU A 8 -38.80 -6.48 4.86
N GLN A 9 -38.71 -7.75 4.47
CA GLN A 9 -38.74 -8.86 5.41
C GLN A 9 -37.73 -9.93 4.98
N ALA A 10 -36.77 -10.18 5.87
CA ALA A 10 -35.72 -11.19 5.74
C ALA A 10 -36.30 -12.62 5.87
N LEU A 11 -35.76 -13.56 5.09
CA LEU A 11 -36.09 -14.99 5.18
C LEU A 11 -34.94 -15.75 5.83
N SER A 12 -35.17 -16.30 7.03
CA SER A 12 -34.29 -17.26 7.70
C SER A 12 -34.49 -18.69 7.15
N PRO A 13 -33.46 -19.55 7.10
CA PRO A 13 -33.61 -20.96 6.72
C PRO A 13 -34.31 -21.82 7.79
N PRO A 14 -35.06 -22.88 7.40
CA PRO A 14 -35.89 -23.68 8.29
C PRO A 14 -35.10 -24.74 9.10
N GLN A 15 -35.68 -25.08 10.26
CA GLN A 15 -35.17 -26.03 11.25
C GLN A 15 -35.43 -27.50 10.89
N SER A 16 -34.54 -28.32 11.45
CA SER A 16 -34.39 -29.78 11.42
C SER A 16 -35.40 -30.59 12.26
N MET A 17 -35.67 -31.83 11.82
CA MET A 17 -36.12 -33.02 12.58
C MET A 17 -35.46 -34.23 11.86
N ASP A 18 -34.92 -35.29 12.46
CA ASP A 18 -35.08 -35.97 13.75
C ASP A 18 -33.82 -36.81 14.05
N GLY A 19 -33.66 -37.26 15.31
CA GLY A 19 -33.07 -38.59 15.58
C GLY A 19 -31.91 -38.65 16.56
N ALA A 20 -32.20 -39.12 17.78
CA ALA A 20 -31.33 -39.11 18.96
C ALA A 20 -30.22 -40.19 19.05
N SER A 21 -29.27 -39.91 19.95
CA SER A 21 -28.63 -40.82 20.94
C SER A 21 -27.15 -41.23 20.74
N SER A 22 -26.42 -41.08 21.86
CA SER A 22 -24.97 -41.15 22.14
C SER A 22 -24.49 -42.59 22.47
N PRO A 23 -23.34 -42.85 23.13
CA PRO A 23 -21.91 -42.65 22.83
C PRO A 23 -21.09 -43.99 22.84
N HIS A 24 -19.87 -44.06 22.27
CA HIS A 24 -18.66 -44.68 22.89
C HIS A 24 -17.48 -44.89 21.90
N SER A 25 -16.29 -44.46 22.37
CA SER A 25 -14.96 -45.08 22.27
C SER A 25 -14.19 -45.22 20.93
N LEU A 26 -13.08 -44.46 20.87
CA LEU A 26 -11.72 -44.82 20.42
C LEU A 26 -11.51 -45.50 19.06
N ASN A 27 -10.84 -44.80 18.12
CA ASN A 27 -9.58 -45.32 17.58
C ASN A 27 -8.68 -44.25 16.94
N LYS A 28 -7.38 -44.45 17.19
CA LYS A 28 -6.21 -43.66 16.80
C LYS A 28 -5.75 -44.10 15.40
N SER A 29 -5.40 -43.17 14.51
CA SER A 29 -4.34 -43.44 13.52
C SER A 29 -3.62 -42.17 13.07
N LEU A 30 -2.35 -42.38 12.76
CA LEU A 30 -1.24 -41.44 12.56
C LEU A 30 -1.09 -41.07 11.06
N GLN A 31 -0.51 -39.89 10.83
CA GLN A 31 0.33 -39.47 9.70
C GLN A 31 -0.30 -39.38 8.30
N SER A 32 -0.22 -38.18 7.71
CA SER A 32 0.74 -37.94 6.62
C SER A 32 0.80 -36.45 6.28
N SER A 33 2.01 -35.88 6.39
CA SER A 33 2.39 -34.66 5.68
C SER A 33 1.97 -34.74 4.22
N GLY A 34 1.31 -33.68 3.75
CA GLY A 34 1.16 -33.38 2.34
C GLY A 34 1.22 -31.87 2.24
N GLY A 35 2.43 -31.36 1.98
CA GLY A 35 2.66 -29.93 1.80
C GLY A 35 1.76 -29.43 0.69
N GLU A 36 0.79 -28.62 1.08
CA GLU A 36 0.13 -27.72 0.16
C GLU A 36 1.19 -26.70 -0.21
N ASP A 37 1.77 -26.90 -1.39
CA ASP A 37 2.65 -26.00 -2.11
C ASP A 37 1.87 -24.71 -2.38
N SER A 38 1.68 -23.92 -1.31
CA SER A 38 1.40 -22.50 -1.45
C SER A 38 2.58 -21.97 -2.25
N PRO A 39 2.36 -21.27 -3.38
CA PRO A 39 3.45 -20.66 -4.13
C PRO A 39 4.29 -19.93 -3.10
N LEU A 40 5.58 -20.22 -3.05
CA LEU A 40 6.52 -19.58 -2.12
C LEU A 40 6.36 -18.07 -2.31
N GLU A 41 5.46 -17.44 -1.54
CA GLU A 41 5.42 -16.01 -1.36
C GLU A 41 6.86 -15.67 -1.07
N ASP A 42 7.49 -14.87 -1.93
CA ASP A 42 8.89 -14.48 -1.81
C ASP A 42 9.06 -13.80 -0.45
N LYS A 43 9.31 -14.61 0.59
CA LYS A 43 9.36 -14.13 1.96
C LYS A 43 10.56 -13.22 2.04
N ILE A 44 10.29 -11.93 2.20
CA ILE A 44 11.32 -10.92 2.45
C ILE A 44 12.15 -11.43 3.64
N ASN A 45 13.44 -11.64 3.40
CA ASN A 45 14.30 -12.20 4.43
C ASN A 45 14.41 -11.22 5.62
N ARG A 46 14.68 -11.75 6.82
CA ARG A 46 14.69 -10.94 8.06
C ARG A 46 15.65 -9.75 8.02
N LYS A 47 16.78 -9.89 7.30
CA LYS A 47 17.79 -8.84 7.19
C LYS A 47 17.29 -7.69 6.31
N THR A 48 16.71 -8.02 5.17
CA THR A 48 16.07 -7.03 4.29
C THR A 48 14.92 -6.35 5.01
N LEU A 49 14.03 -7.11 5.66
CA LEU A 49 12.91 -6.56 6.42
C LEU A 49 13.38 -5.54 7.48
N PHE A 50 14.44 -5.88 8.23
CA PHE A 50 15.04 -4.96 9.19
C PHE A 50 15.51 -3.66 8.54
N TYR A 51 16.14 -3.73 7.35
CA TYR A 51 16.54 -2.53 6.63
C TYR A 51 15.36 -1.68 6.16
N LEU A 52 14.28 -2.31 5.67
CA LEU A 52 13.08 -1.60 5.24
C LEU A 52 12.42 -0.86 6.41
N ILE A 53 12.19 -1.57 7.54
CA ILE A 53 11.61 -0.99 8.75
C ILE A 53 12.49 0.14 9.32
N SER A 54 13.81 -0.08 9.38
CA SER A 54 14.74 0.95 9.84
C SER A 54 14.71 2.20 8.96
N THR A 55 14.49 2.02 7.66
CA THR A 55 14.39 3.14 6.72
C THR A 55 13.10 3.93 6.93
N LEU A 56 11.97 3.26 7.16
CA LEU A 56 10.70 3.93 7.52
C LEU A 56 10.84 4.72 8.83
N ASN A 57 11.38 4.08 9.87
CA ASN A 57 11.62 4.74 11.16
C ASN A 57 12.56 5.94 11.00
N ALA A 58 13.59 5.86 10.15
CA ALA A 58 14.47 7.00 9.90
C ALA A 58 13.77 8.14 9.14
N ALA A 59 12.78 7.84 8.30
CA ALA A 59 12.11 8.83 7.47
C ALA A 59 10.96 9.57 8.17
N PHE A 60 10.26 8.91 9.08
CA PHE A 60 9.00 9.39 9.64
C PHE A 60 9.00 9.54 11.17
N TYR A 61 10.11 9.23 11.85
CA TYR A 61 10.25 9.51 13.28
C TYR A 61 10.35 11.02 13.53
N PRO A 62 9.71 11.58 14.58
CA PRO A 62 9.05 10.89 15.70
C PRO A 62 7.56 10.60 15.53
N ASP A 63 6.97 11.00 14.40
CA ASP A 63 5.51 11.00 14.23
C ASP A 63 4.95 9.57 14.08
N TYR A 64 5.76 8.64 13.55
CA TYR A 64 5.37 7.25 13.34
C TYR A 64 6.42 6.26 13.84
N ASP A 65 5.97 5.11 14.36
CA ASP A 65 6.82 3.98 14.78
C ASP A 65 6.43 2.70 14.05
N PHE A 66 7.35 2.20 13.23
CA PHE A 66 7.21 1.00 12.41
C PHE A 66 7.90 -0.23 13.03
N SER A 67 8.36 -0.15 14.29
CA SER A 67 9.12 -1.24 14.94
C SER A 67 8.37 -2.58 14.99
N ASN A 68 7.04 -2.56 14.91
CA ASN A 68 6.18 -3.74 14.90
C ASN A 68 5.65 -4.11 13.51
N ALA A 69 6.07 -3.42 12.45
CA ALA A 69 5.59 -3.68 11.09
C ALA A 69 5.92 -5.12 10.66
N SER A 70 4.92 -5.78 10.08
CA SER A 70 4.98 -7.17 9.64
C SER A 70 5.53 -7.27 8.23
N SER A 71 6.17 -8.40 7.89
CA SER A 71 6.61 -8.66 6.51
C SER A 71 5.46 -8.68 5.49
N GLN A 72 4.23 -8.90 5.94
CA GLN A 72 3.03 -8.90 5.10
C GLN A 72 2.65 -7.51 4.58
N GLU A 73 3.08 -6.45 5.27
CA GLU A 73 2.90 -5.07 4.84
C GLU A 73 3.95 -4.64 3.79
N PHE A 74 4.85 -5.55 3.40
CA PHE A 74 5.86 -5.29 2.39
C PHE A 74 5.70 -6.24 1.22
N SER A 75 5.95 -5.75 0.02
CA SER A 75 5.92 -6.56 -1.19
C SER A 75 7.19 -6.35 -2.00
N ARG A 76 7.67 -7.40 -2.65
CA ARG A 76 8.77 -7.30 -3.61
C ARG A 76 8.19 -6.95 -4.97
N GLU A 77 8.70 -5.89 -5.58
CA GLU A 77 8.17 -5.42 -6.86
C GLU A 77 8.71 -6.25 -8.03
N PRO A 78 7.86 -6.61 -9.00
CA PRO A 78 8.22 -7.43 -10.17
C PRO A 78 9.42 -6.92 -10.98
N SER A 79 9.49 -5.61 -11.23
CA SER A 79 10.56 -5.01 -12.04
C SER A 79 10.62 -3.50 -11.86
N LEU A 80 11.76 -2.92 -12.26
CA LEU A 80 11.94 -1.47 -12.33
C LEU A 80 10.91 -0.82 -13.27
N GLU A 81 10.68 -1.42 -14.44
CA GLU A 81 9.73 -0.91 -15.43
C GLU A 81 8.32 -0.82 -14.87
N TRP A 82 7.90 -1.81 -14.09
CA TRP A 82 6.60 -1.78 -13.45
C TRP A 82 6.51 -0.61 -12.45
N VAL A 83 7.51 -0.46 -11.58
CA VAL A 83 7.52 0.66 -10.62
C VAL A 83 7.51 2.03 -11.33
N MET A 84 8.28 2.18 -12.41
CA MET A 84 8.29 3.41 -13.22
C MET A 84 6.91 3.73 -13.79
N HIS A 85 6.25 2.75 -14.42
CA HIS A 85 4.89 2.91 -14.94
C HIS A 85 3.82 3.13 -13.85
N ALA A 86 3.99 2.55 -12.67
CA ALA A 86 3.10 2.77 -11.53
C ALA A 86 3.17 4.25 -11.07
N VAL A 87 4.40 4.74 -10.88
CA VAL A 87 4.67 6.14 -10.51
C VAL A 87 4.17 7.09 -11.61
N GLU A 88 4.47 6.82 -12.87
CA GLU A 88 4.00 7.61 -14.02
C GLU A 88 2.47 7.73 -14.00
N ARG A 89 1.74 6.61 -13.82
CA ARG A 89 0.27 6.62 -13.78
C ARG A 89 -0.27 7.49 -12.65
N GLN A 90 0.30 7.37 -11.45
CA GLN A 90 -0.14 8.16 -10.28
C GLN A 90 0.18 9.65 -10.46
N MET A 91 1.39 9.97 -10.92
CA MET A 91 1.83 11.35 -11.13
C MET A 91 1.09 12.05 -12.28
N MET A 92 0.82 11.33 -13.37
CA MET A 92 0.06 11.85 -14.52
C MET A 92 -1.40 12.15 -14.18
N ALA A 93 -1.97 11.50 -13.17
CA ALA A 93 -3.32 11.82 -12.71
C ALA A 93 -3.41 13.21 -12.05
N VAL A 94 -2.31 13.70 -11.47
CA VAL A 94 -2.30 14.90 -10.61
C VAL A 94 -1.46 16.04 -11.19
N ALA A 95 -0.21 15.78 -11.57
CA ALA A 95 0.78 16.80 -11.94
C ALA A 95 0.95 17.01 -13.46
N ARG A 96 0.62 16.01 -14.29
CA ARG A 96 0.68 16.06 -15.77
C ARG A 96 1.94 16.75 -16.32
N SER A 97 1.82 17.99 -16.83
CA SER A 97 2.89 18.74 -17.49
C SER A 97 4.10 18.96 -16.58
N GLU A 98 3.87 19.20 -15.29
CA GLU A 98 4.94 19.39 -14.33
C GLU A 98 5.76 18.11 -14.18
N PHE A 99 5.09 16.95 -14.11
CA PHE A 99 5.77 15.66 -14.05
C PHE A 99 6.53 15.36 -15.34
N ILE A 100 5.92 15.55 -16.52
CA ILE A 100 6.58 15.34 -17.82
C ILE A 100 7.89 16.15 -17.91
N SER A 101 7.90 17.36 -17.37
CA SER A 101 9.07 18.24 -17.44
C SER A 101 10.27 17.74 -16.61
N VAL A 102 10.02 16.96 -15.54
CA VAL A 102 11.05 16.50 -14.60
C VAL A 102 11.30 14.99 -14.64
N GLU A 103 10.41 14.22 -15.26
CA GLU A 103 10.41 12.74 -15.23
C GLU A 103 11.77 12.15 -15.62
N SER A 104 12.33 12.60 -16.76
CA SER A 104 13.62 12.10 -17.23
C SER A 104 14.75 12.42 -16.26
N ALA A 105 14.77 13.62 -15.70
CA ALA A 105 15.79 14.05 -14.74
C ALA A 105 15.67 13.29 -13.40
N LEU A 106 14.45 13.03 -12.95
CA LEU A 106 14.17 12.25 -11.74
C LEU A 106 14.75 10.84 -11.85
N TRP A 107 14.42 10.11 -12.91
CA TRP A 107 14.90 8.74 -13.10
C TRP A 107 16.40 8.68 -13.31
N ALA A 108 16.99 9.65 -14.03
CA ALA A 108 18.44 9.74 -14.19
C ALA A 108 19.17 10.02 -12.86
N ALA A 109 18.61 10.87 -12.00
CA ALA A 109 19.17 11.16 -10.68
C ALA A 109 19.11 9.91 -9.78
N LEU A 110 17.98 9.19 -9.79
CA LEU A 110 17.85 7.93 -9.06
C LEU A 110 18.86 6.89 -9.56
N ASP A 111 18.97 6.68 -10.87
CA ASP A 111 19.94 5.72 -11.44
C ASP A 111 21.38 6.07 -11.09
N THR A 112 21.74 7.35 -11.14
CA THR A 112 23.07 7.83 -10.72
C THR A 112 23.34 7.56 -9.23
N ALA A 113 22.33 7.70 -8.37
CA ALA A 113 22.49 7.57 -6.93
C ALA A 113 22.56 6.12 -6.45
N ILE A 114 21.88 5.18 -7.13
CA ILE A 114 21.68 3.81 -6.63
C ILE A 114 21.89 2.69 -7.64
N CYS A 115 22.12 2.99 -8.92
CA CYS A 115 22.15 2.03 -10.03
C CYS A 115 20.87 1.19 -10.06
N LEU A 116 19.77 1.74 -10.60
CA LEU A 116 18.43 1.16 -10.49
C LEU A 116 18.33 -0.28 -11.01
N ARG A 117 19.09 -0.61 -12.06
CA ARG A 117 19.13 -1.95 -12.65
C ARG A 117 19.73 -3.02 -11.75
N GLU A 118 20.50 -2.62 -10.74
CA GLU A 118 21.11 -3.53 -9.76
C GLU A 118 20.32 -3.56 -8.43
N CYS A 119 19.14 -2.94 -8.38
CA CYS A 119 18.32 -2.88 -7.18
C CYS A 119 17.34 -4.06 -7.07
N GLU A 120 17.15 -4.52 -5.85
CA GLU A 120 15.93 -5.20 -5.40
C GLU A 120 14.94 -4.11 -4.98
N ILE A 121 13.72 -4.14 -5.53
CA ILE A 121 12.72 -3.09 -5.28
C ILE A 121 11.62 -3.65 -4.39
N TYR A 122 11.25 -2.90 -3.37
CA TYR A 122 10.18 -3.24 -2.43
C TYR A 122 9.19 -2.09 -2.30
N SER A 123 7.96 -2.40 -1.90
CA SER A 123 6.95 -1.42 -1.49
C SER A 123 6.53 -1.67 -0.03
N TYR A 124 6.17 -0.59 0.67
CA TYR A 124 5.43 -0.65 1.93
C TYR A 124 3.96 -0.33 1.66
N ASN A 125 3.09 -1.30 1.93
CA ASN A 125 1.65 -1.29 1.73
C ASN A 125 0.99 -1.52 3.11
N PRO A 126 0.90 -0.46 3.93
CA PRO A 126 0.38 -0.58 5.29
C PRO A 126 -1.07 -1.04 5.29
N ASP A 127 -1.48 -1.67 6.39
CA ASP A 127 -2.90 -1.74 6.72
C ASP A 127 -3.42 -0.37 7.18
N GLN A 128 -4.73 -0.23 7.28
CA GLN A 128 -5.36 1.05 7.61
C GLN A 128 -4.97 1.60 9.00
N THR A 129 -4.45 0.75 9.89
CA THR A 129 -4.00 1.15 11.24
C THR A 129 -2.52 1.55 11.30
N SER A 130 -1.72 1.13 10.31
CA SER A 130 -0.28 1.32 10.27
C SER A 130 0.15 2.36 9.22
N ASP A 131 -0.80 2.89 8.45
CA ASP A 131 -0.54 3.83 7.36
C ASP A 131 -0.21 5.24 7.90
N PRO A 132 1.00 5.77 7.66
CA PRO A 132 1.33 7.14 8.02
C PRO A 132 0.50 8.18 7.26
N TYR A 133 -0.14 7.78 6.17
CA TYR A 133 -1.00 8.62 5.37
C TYR A 133 -2.49 8.35 5.57
N SER A 134 -2.88 7.68 6.66
CA SER A 134 -4.28 7.45 7.05
C SER A 134 -5.08 8.71 7.38
N GLU A 135 -4.44 9.89 7.37
CA GLU A 135 -5.09 11.19 7.53
C GLU A 135 -6.18 11.45 6.49
N ASP A 136 -7.20 12.23 6.89
CA ASP A 136 -8.31 12.61 6.02
C ASP A 136 -7.80 13.33 4.76
N GLY A 137 -8.11 12.74 3.60
CA GLY A 137 -7.85 13.35 2.30
C GLY A 137 -6.67 12.78 1.52
N CYS A 138 -5.90 11.81 2.03
CA CYS A 138 -4.95 11.08 1.20
C CYS A 138 -5.69 10.31 0.08
N LEU A 139 -5.45 10.67 -1.17
CA LEU A 139 -6.06 10.04 -2.35
C LEU A 139 -5.30 8.78 -2.76
N TRP A 140 -3.98 8.88 -2.72
CA TRP A 140 -3.06 7.79 -2.98
C TRP A 140 -1.71 8.11 -2.36
N SER A 141 -0.97 7.06 -2.04
CA SER A 141 0.43 7.14 -1.67
C SER A 141 1.20 5.98 -2.29
N PHE A 142 2.52 6.11 -2.35
CA PHE A 142 3.42 4.99 -2.60
C PHE A 142 4.66 5.14 -1.74
N ASN A 143 5.28 4.00 -1.41
CA ASN A 143 6.46 3.93 -0.55
C ASN A 143 7.42 2.89 -1.11
N TYR A 144 8.27 3.27 -2.06
CA TYR A 144 9.21 2.36 -2.73
C TYR A 144 10.60 2.41 -2.10
N PHE A 145 11.23 1.25 -1.99
CA PHE A 145 12.62 1.09 -1.53
C PHE A 145 13.43 0.49 -2.68
N PHE A 146 14.41 1.24 -3.19
CA PHE A 146 15.40 0.76 -4.12
C PHE A 146 16.63 0.32 -3.33
N TYR A 147 16.73 -0.98 -3.03
CA TYR A 147 17.83 -1.54 -2.28
C TYR A 147 18.89 -2.10 -3.22
N ASN A 148 20.11 -1.55 -3.18
CA ASN A 148 21.25 -2.11 -3.89
C ASN A 148 22.17 -2.86 -2.91
N PRO A 149 22.19 -4.21 -2.92
CA PRO A 149 23.01 -4.99 -1.99
C PRO A 149 24.52 -4.79 -2.19
N ARG A 150 24.97 -4.43 -3.40
CA ARG A 150 26.38 -4.20 -3.72
C ARG A 150 26.87 -2.87 -3.14
N LEU A 151 26.06 -1.82 -3.25
CA LEU A 151 26.34 -0.52 -2.64
C LEU A 151 26.03 -0.47 -1.15
N LYS A 152 25.29 -1.45 -0.62
CA LYS A 152 24.75 -1.48 0.75
C LYS A 152 23.96 -0.20 1.05
N ARG A 153 23.15 0.24 0.09
CA ARG A 153 22.43 1.51 0.12
C ARG A 153 20.96 1.27 -0.23
N ILE A 154 20.08 2.07 0.38
CA ILE A 154 18.66 2.15 0.04
C ILE A 154 18.37 3.59 -0.38
N VAL A 155 17.67 3.76 -1.49
CA VAL A 155 16.90 4.97 -1.74
C VAL A 155 15.45 4.70 -1.38
N PHE A 156 14.90 5.52 -0.48
CA PHE A 156 13.49 5.50 -0.15
C PHE A 156 12.78 6.59 -0.93
N PHE A 157 11.85 6.18 -1.79
CA PHE A 157 11.07 7.07 -2.64
C PHE A 157 9.60 6.97 -2.24
N THR A 158 9.12 8.00 -1.55
CA THR A 158 7.74 8.09 -1.07
C THR A 158 7.07 9.35 -1.64
N CYS A 159 5.78 9.24 -1.93
CA CYS A 159 4.95 10.37 -2.33
C CYS A 159 3.51 10.11 -1.91
N ARG A 160 2.77 11.18 -1.61
CA ARG A 160 1.33 11.16 -1.41
C ARG A 160 0.66 12.25 -2.23
N SER A 161 -0.55 12.00 -2.66
CA SER A 161 -1.47 13.03 -3.14
C SER A 161 -2.57 13.25 -2.11
N VAL A 162 -2.82 14.50 -1.78
CA VAL A 162 -3.87 14.90 -0.83
C VAL A 162 -4.95 15.73 -1.52
N SER A 163 -6.20 15.51 -1.14
CA SER A 163 -7.34 16.31 -1.58
C SER A 163 -7.32 17.67 -0.89
N GLN A 164 -7.42 18.73 -1.69
CA GLN A 164 -7.50 20.11 -1.16
C GLN A 164 -8.78 20.36 -0.36
N TYR A 165 -9.81 19.52 -0.52
CA TYR A 165 -11.10 19.66 0.15
C TYR A 165 -11.13 19.09 1.58
N CYS A 166 -10.12 18.31 1.97
CA CYS A 166 -10.00 17.76 3.33
C CYS A 166 -8.86 18.37 4.15
N GLY A 167 -8.10 19.33 3.59
CA GLY A 167 -7.00 19.95 4.30
C GLY A 167 -7.51 20.79 5.47
N SER A 168 -7.08 20.48 6.69
CA SER A 168 -7.18 21.43 7.79
C SER A 168 -6.40 22.70 7.43
N PRO A 169 -6.76 23.90 7.94
CA PRO A 169 -6.12 25.18 7.57
C PRO A 169 -4.60 25.26 7.83
N HIS A 170 -4.01 24.25 8.46
CA HIS A 170 -2.58 24.22 8.79
C HIS A 170 -1.67 23.78 7.63
N ASP A 171 -2.18 23.05 6.63
CA ASP A 171 -1.37 22.58 5.48
C ASP A 171 -1.41 23.50 4.27
N SER A 172 -2.26 24.53 4.30
CA SER A 172 -2.42 25.52 3.22
C SER A 172 -1.17 26.41 3.01
N ALA A 173 -0.17 26.33 3.89
CA ALA A 173 1.03 27.17 3.82
C ALA A 173 2.13 26.65 2.87
N LEU A 174 2.04 25.41 2.37
CA LEU A 174 3.11 24.79 1.57
C LEU A 174 2.80 24.59 0.08
N ILE A 175 1.56 24.80 -0.35
CA ILE A 175 1.18 24.61 -1.76
C ILE A 175 0.67 25.95 -2.29
N GLY A 176 1.51 26.59 -3.10
CA GLY A 176 1.22 27.88 -3.71
C GLY A 176 -0.14 27.89 -4.41
N ASN A 177 -0.87 28.98 -4.21
CA ASN A 177 -2.17 29.26 -4.81
C ASN A 177 -2.13 29.09 -6.34
N SER A 178 -2.52 27.92 -6.83
CA SER A 178 -3.14 27.78 -8.16
C SER A 178 -4.61 27.46 -7.93
N CYS A 179 -5.32 28.44 -7.39
CA CYS A 179 -6.78 28.48 -7.45
C CYS A 179 -7.16 28.40 -8.93
N MET A 180 -7.87 27.33 -9.32
CA MET A 180 -8.62 27.37 -10.57
C MET A 180 -9.78 28.34 -10.33
N ASP A 181 -9.57 29.61 -10.68
CA ASP A 181 -10.65 30.57 -10.80
C ASP A 181 -11.59 30.06 -11.89
N PHE A 182 -12.73 29.51 -11.48
CA PHE A 182 -13.87 29.35 -12.37
C PHE A 182 -14.43 30.74 -12.61
N GLU A 183 -14.07 31.37 -13.73
CA GLU A 183 -14.81 32.54 -14.21
C GLU A 183 -16.25 32.11 -14.51
N GLU A 184 -17.20 32.59 -13.71
CA GLU A 184 -18.62 32.57 -14.04
C GLU A 184 -18.87 33.63 -15.13
N ASP A 185 -19.00 33.18 -16.38
CA ASP A 185 -19.57 34.01 -17.44
C ASP A 185 -21.06 34.26 -17.16
N TYR A 186 -21.42 35.54 -17.06
CA TYR A 186 -22.79 36.06 -16.89
C TYR A 186 -23.52 36.21 -18.24
#